data_AF-A0A2D5TK87-F1
#
_entry.id   AF-A0A2D5TK87-F1
#
_cell.length_a   1.000
_cell.length_b   1.000
_cell.length_c   1.000
_cell.angle_alpha   90.00
_cell.angle_beta   90.00
_cell.angle_gamma   90.00
#
_symmetry.space_group_name_H-M   'P 1'
#
loop_
_entity.id
_entity.type
_entity.pdbx_description
1 polymer ?
#
loop_
_entity_poly.entity_id
_entity_poly.type
_entity_poly.pdbx_seq_one_letter_code
_entity_poly.pdbx_strand_id
1 'polypeptide(L)'
;MRKFLIVALTIFAFNSFGQNKTYWKKKFKQGTLYVSFVKSDSQFGTHIREYFTGTDDAYLCKVRYSQGKYKLQKQNGWSNRHYIKFSNGKLIRTSPRMGSVELKRIERSEIPNYVKSRRTRYPRKVVRD
;
A
#
# COMPACT_ATOMS: atom_id res chain seq x y z
N MET A 1 -21.78 -48.86 27.58
CA MET A 1 -22.32 -47.72 26.81
C MET A 1 -21.49 -46.49 27.10
N ARG A 2 -21.11 -45.76 26.04
CA ARG A 2 -20.36 -44.50 26.01
C ARG A 2 -20.87 -43.48 27.03
N LYS A 3 -19.98 -42.81 27.78
CA LYS A 3 -20.00 -41.35 28.09
C LYS A 3 -18.62 -40.89 28.60
N PHE A 4 -17.61 -40.93 27.74
CA PHE A 4 -16.51 -39.96 27.82
C PHE A 4 -16.80 -38.87 26.78
N LEU A 5 -16.18 -37.70 26.98
CA LEU A 5 -16.18 -36.54 26.08
C LEU A 5 -17.28 -35.53 26.40
N ILE A 6 -16.89 -34.42 27.05
CA ILE A 6 -17.15 -33.00 26.71
C ILE A 6 -16.71 -32.18 27.94
N VAL A 7 -15.40 -32.04 28.17
CA VAL A 7 -14.85 -30.99 29.07
C VAL A 7 -13.62 -30.29 28.43
N ALA A 8 -13.31 -30.58 27.16
CA ALA A 8 -12.14 -30.02 26.46
C ALA A 8 -12.51 -29.02 25.34
N LEU A 9 -13.63 -28.31 25.47
CA LEU A 9 -14.09 -27.35 24.45
C LEU A 9 -14.27 -25.91 24.95
N THR A 10 -13.94 -25.62 26.20
CA THR A 10 -14.05 -24.27 26.78
C THR A 10 -12.73 -23.49 26.85
N ILE A 11 -11.60 -24.05 26.42
CA ILE A 11 -10.30 -23.33 26.40
C ILE A 11 -9.90 -22.83 25.00
N PHE A 12 -10.57 -23.28 23.93
CA PHE A 12 -10.22 -22.93 22.54
C PHE A 12 -11.04 -21.79 21.91
N ALA A 13 -11.81 -21.03 22.70
CA ALA A 13 -12.63 -19.92 22.18
C ALA A 13 -12.00 -18.53 22.33
N PHE A 14 -10.84 -18.38 22.98
CA PHE A 14 -10.22 -17.07 23.24
C PHE A 14 -8.93 -16.76 22.45
N ASN A 15 -8.52 -17.61 21.52
CA ASN A 15 -7.33 -17.34 20.69
C ASN A 15 -7.62 -16.97 19.22
N SER A 16 -8.88 -16.81 18.83
CA SER A 16 -9.24 -16.49 17.44
C SER A 16 -9.50 -15.01 17.16
N PHE A 17 -9.24 -14.11 18.12
CA PHE A 17 -9.33 -12.65 17.88
C PHE A 17 -7.99 -11.97 17.53
N GLY A 18 -6.89 -12.72 17.43
CA GLY A 18 -5.55 -12.15 17.19
C GLY A 18 -4.92 -12.39 15.81
N GLN A 19 -5.48 -13.26 14.96
CA GLN A 19 -4.70 -13.83 13.84
C GLN A 19 -4.79 -13.11 12.48
N ASN A 20 -5.51 -11.99 12.33
CA ASN A 20 -5.73 -11.39 11.01
C ASN A 20 -4.84 -10.20 10.60
N LYS A 21 -3.79 -9.85 11.38
CA LYS A 21 -2.87 -8.75 10.99
C LYS A 21 -1.44 -9.20 10.67
N THR A 22 -1.10 -10.47 10.86
CA THR A 22 0.30 -10.94 10.82
C THR A 22 0.80 -11.35 9.42
N TYR A 23 -0.12 -11.56 8.46
CA TYR A 23 0.26 -12.04 7.12
C TYR A 23 1.10 -11.04 6.29
N TRP A 24 0.96 -9.73 6.50
CA TRP A 24 1.81 -8.71 5.84
C TRP A 24 3.25 -8.73 6.35
N LYS A 25 3.46 -8.91 7.66
CA LYS A 25 4.77 -8.80 8.30
C LYS A 25 5.77 -9.86 7.81
N LYS A 26 5.29 -11.03 7.36
CA LYS A 26 6.17 -12.12 6.88
C LYS A 26 6.56 -12.00 5.41
N LYS A 27 5.69 -11.49 4.52
CA LYS A 27 5.99 -11.35 3.07
C LYS A 27 6.64 -10.01 2.70
N PHE A 28 6.37 -8.97 3.48
CA PHE A 28 6.89 -7.64 3.21
C PHE A 28 7.72 -7.12 4.38
N LYS A 29 8.93 -6.63 4.07
CA LYS A 29 9.78 -5.97 5.07
C LYS A 29 9.01 -4.80 5.71
N GLN A 30 8.91 -4.79 7.04
CA GLN A 30 8.25 -3.71 7.81
C GLN A 30 8.96 -2.36 7.57
N GLY A 31 8.21 -1.26 7.56
CA GLY A 31 8.73 0.10 7.31
C GLY A 31 9.10 0.41 5.85
N THR A 32 8.69 -0.45 4.90
CA THR A 32 9.00 -0.29 3.47
C THR A 32 7.78 0.21 2.71
N LEU A 33 8.00 1.12 1.77
CA LEU A 33 6.96 1.67 0.90
C LEU A 33 6.82 0.83 -0.38
N TYR A 34 5.65 0.25 -0.57
CA TYR A 34 5.29 -0.51 -1.76
C TYR A 34 4.36 0.30 -2.65
N VAL A 35 4.44 0.08 -3.96
CA VAL A 35 3.54 0.71 -4.92
C VAL A 35 2.96 -0.27 -5.92
N SER A 36 1.66 -0.12 -6.17
CA SER A 36 1.00 -0.77 -7.30
C SER A 36 0.51 0.29 -8.29
N PHE A 37 0.90 0.17 -9.55
CA PHE A 37 0.36 1.02 -10.61
C PHE A 37 -1.09 0.62 -10.89
N VAL A 38 -1.98 1.62 -10.90
CA VAL A 38 -3.38 1.44 -11.26
C VAL A 38 -3.56 1.93 -12.68
N LYS A 39 -4.27 1.12 -13.49
CA LYS A 39 -4.54 1.37 -14.90
C LYS A 39 -4.99 2.83 -15.10
N SER A 40 -4.39 3.51 -16.07
CA SER A 40 -4.86 4.82 -16.52
C SER A 40 -6.17 4.62 -17.27
N ASP A 41 -7.23 5.27 -16.83
CA ASP A 41 -8.46 5.41 -17.62
C ASP A 41 -8.63 6.88 -18.04
N SER A 42 -9.45 7.11 -19.06
CA SER A 42 -9.69 8.44 -19.64
C SER A 42 -10.38 9.40 -18.67
N GLN A 43 -11.07 8.90 -17.65
CA GLN A 43 -11.89 9.68 -16.73
C GLN A 43 -11.11 10.15 -15.50
N PHE A 44 -10.25 9.30 -14.95
CA PHE A 44 -9.55 9.52 -13.70
C PHE A 44 -8.05 9.77 -13.94
N GLY A 45 -7.48 9.26 -15.03
CA GLY A 45 -6.06 9.36 -15.36
C GLY A 45 -5.18 8.36 -14.58
N THR A 46 -3.87 8.45 -14.73
CA THR A 46 -2.94 7.51 -14.08
C THR A 46 -2.88 7.70 -12.57
N HIS A 47 -3.04 6.60 -11.83
CA HIS A 47 -2.91 6.58 -10.38
C HIS A 47 -1.94 5.51 -9.92
N ILE A 48 -1.36 5.73 -8.75
CA ILE A 48 -0.62 4.71 -8.01
C ILE A 48 -1.28 4.53 -6.64
N ARG A 49 -1.15 3.33 -6.09
CA ARG A 49 -1.45 3.09 -4.68
C ARG A 49 -0.15 2.91 -3.92
N GLU A 50 -0.01 3.65 -2.83
CA GLU A 50 1.09 3.56 -1.89
C GLU A 50 0.66 2.76 -0.67
N TYR A 51 1.48 1.79 -0.25
CA TYR A 51 1.27 0.99 0.95
C TYR A 51 2.50 1.08 1.84
N PHE A 52 2.32 1.50 3.10
CA PHE A 52 3.42 1.54 4.06
C PHE A 52 3.32 0.38 5.04
N THR A 53 4.27 -0.54 4.98
CA THR A 53 4.21 -1.76 5.80
C THR A 53 4.42 -1.45 7.28
N GLY A 54 3.59 -2.08 8.12
CA GLY A 54 3.54 -1.77 9.55
C GLY A 54 2.45 -0.75 9.91
N THR A 55 1.72 -0.23 8.93
CA THR A 55 0.51 0.59 9.14
C THR A 55 -0.68 -0.03 8.39
N ASP A 56 -1.90 0.33 8.79
CA ASP A 56 -3.12 0.02 8.04
C ASP A 56 -3.38 1.05 6.91
N ASP A 57 -2.42 1.95 6.65
CA ASP A 57 -2.54 3.07 5.72
C ASP A 57 -2.25 2.67 4.27
N ALA A 58 -3.15 3.05 3.38
CA ALA A 58 -2.92 3.01 1.95
C ALA A 58 -3.50 4.25 1.27
N TYR A 59 -2.73 4.86 0.37
CA TYR A 59 -3.06 6.14 -0.26
C TYR A 59 -3.20 6.00 -1.78
N LEU A 60 -4.14 6.73 -2.38
CA LEU A 60 -4.24 6.86 -3.83
C LEU A 60 -3.62 8.18 -4.24
N CYS A 61 -2.56 8.11 -5.05
CA CYS A 61 -1.88 9.29 -5.57
C CYS A 61 -2.14 9.38 -7.06
N LYS A 62 -2.65 10.53 -7.52
CA LYS A 62 -2.70 10.83 -8.95
C LYS A 62 -1.29 11.18 -9.42
N VAL A 63 -0.89 10.63 -10.56
CA VAL A 63 0.42 10.85 -11.15
C VAL A 63 0.29 11.35 -12.59
N ARG A 64 1.25 12.17 -13.00
CA ARG A 64 1.42 12.58 -14.40
C ARG A 64 2.84 12.30 -14.85
N TYR A 65 3.00 11.56 -15.93
CA TYR A 65 4.30 11.36 -16.55
C TYR A 65 4.73 12.63 -17.30
N SER A 66 5.95 13.11 -17.05
CA SER A 66 6.55 14.27 -17.68
C SER A 66 8.06 14.24 -17.45
N GLN A 67 8.86 14.39 -18.51
CA GLN A 67 10.34 14.49 -18.43
C GLN A 67 10.98 13.35 -17.61
N GLY A 68 10.63 12.09 -17.90
CA GLY A 68 11.20 10.92 -17.20
C GLY A 68 10.70 10.70 -15.77
N LYS A 69 9.71 11.49 -15.32
CA LYS A 69 9.20 11.47 -13.94
C LYS A 69 7.68 11.31 -13.92
N TYR A 70 7.18 10.52 -12.98
CA TYR A 70 5.78 10.52 -12.55
C TYR A 70 5.61 11.57 -11.44
N LYS A 71 5.22 12.78 -11.82
CA LYS A 71 4.97 13.89 -10.90
C LYS A 71 3.72 13.62 -10.06
N LEU A 72 3.79 13.88 -8.76
CA LEU A 72 2.66 13.70 -7.85
C LEU A 72 1.76 14.94 -7.83
N GLN A 73 0.46 14.73 -7.66
CA GLN A 73 -0.53 15.81 -7.61
C GLN A 73 -0.34 16.68 -6.37
N LYS A 74 -0.26 18.00 -6.57
CA LYS A 74 -0.42 19.03 -5.51
C LYS A 74 -1.78 19.71 -5.65
N GLN A 75 -2.13 20.56 -4.68
CA GLN A 75 -3.47 21.17 -4.61
C GLN A 75 -3.83 21.88 -5.93
N ASN A 76 -2.88 22.64 -6.47
CA ASN A 76 -3.01 23.35 -7.74
C ASN A 76 -1.94 22.87 -8.73
N GLY A 77 -2.08 21.64 -9.22
CA GLY A 77 -1.28 21.11 -10.34
C GLY A 77 -0.34 19.96 -9.97
N TRP A 78 0.88 19.98 -10.52
CA TRP A 78 1.83 18.86 -10.44
C TRP A 78 3.11 19.30 -9.74
N SER A 79 3.61 18.48 -8.82
CA SER A 79 4.83 18.76 -8.08
C SER A 79 6.08 18.49 -8.91
N ASN A 80 7.06 19.39 -8.84
CA ASN A 80 8.42 19.17 -9.35
C ASN A 80 9.35 18.58 -8.28
N ARG A 81 8.96 18.65 -7.01
CA ARG A 81 9.75 18.21 -5.84
C ARG A 81 9.38 16.81 -5.35
N HIS A 82 8.13 16.41 -5.59
CA HIS A 82 7.56 15.12 -5.23
C HIS A 82 7.24 14.34 -6.51
N TYR A 83 8.03 13.31 -6.78
CA TYR A 83 7.87 12.51 -7.98
C TYR A 83 8.39 11.09 -7.79
N ILE A 84 8.03 10.22 -8.73
CA ILE A 84 8.61 8.89 -8.87
C ILE A 84 9.38 8.84 -10.19
N LYS A 85 10.57 8.26 -10.18
CA LYS A 85 11.36 8.02 -11.40
C LYS A 85 11.86 6.59 -11.44
N PHE A 86 12.14 6.10 -12.63
CA PHE A 86 12.91 4.88 -12.80
C PHE A 86 14.40 5.26 -12.93
N SER A 87 15.27 4.60 -12.17
CA SER A 87 16.70 4.90 -12.13
C SER A 87 17.45 3.61 -11.77
N ASN A 88 18.42 3.20 -12.60
CA ASN A 88 19.23 2.00 -12.38
C ASN A 88 18.41 0.74 -12.08
N GLY A 89 17.37 0.47 -12.88
CA GLY A 89 16.50 -0.70 -12.68
C GLY A 89 15.50 -0.54 -11.51
N LYS A 90 15.57 0.56 -10.76
CA LYS A 90 14.81 0.76 -9.52
C LYS A 90 13.79 1.87 -9.66
N LEU A 91 12.67 1.71 -8.96
CA LEU A 91 11.67 2.76 -8.85
C LEU A 91 11.99 3.61 -7.63
N ILE A 92 12.20 4.91 -7.79
CA ILE A 92 12.64 5.81 -6.73
C ILE A 92 11.57 6.88 -6.51
N ARG A 93 11.08 7.01 -5.27
CA ARG A 93 10.27 8.15 -4.83
C ARG A 93 11.19 9.22 -4.28
N THR A 94 11.07 10.44 -4.78
CA THR A 94 11.75 11.61 -4.21
C THR A 94 10.73 12.54 -3.57
N SER A 95 11.06 13.04 -2.37
CA SER A 95 10.33 14.14 -1.72
C SER A 95 11.28 14.98 -0.87
N PRO A 96 11.01 16.28 -0.62
CA PRO A 96 11.86 17.12 0.22
C PRO A 96 12.04 16.58 1.65
N ARG A 97 11.00 15.95 2.22
CA ARG A 97 11.01 15.50 3.62
C ARG A 97 11.58 14.10 3.82
N MET A 98 11.42 13.21 2.85
CA MET A 98 11.89 11.81 2.96
C MET A 98 13.19 11.56 2.20
N GLY A 99 13.70 12.53 1.44
CA GLY A 99 14.76 12.30 0.47
C GLY A 99 14.30 11.37 -0.65
N SER A 100 15.23 10.55 -1.15
CA SER A 100 14.95 9.54 -2.18
C SER A 100 14.86 8.16 -1.55
N VAL A 101 13.72 7.50 -1.74
CA VAL A 101 13.43 6.17 -1.18
C VAL A 101 13.14 5.21 -2.33
N GLU A 102 13.77 4.03 -2.28
CA GLU A 102 13.47 2.95 -3.20
C GLU A 102 12.06 2.40 -2.94
N LEU A 103 11.26 2.35 -3.99
CA LEU A 103 9.93 1.78 -4.01
C LEU A 103 10.00 0.34 -4.51
N LYS A 104 9.34 -0.56 -3.79
CA LYS A 104 9.09 -1.90 -4.29
C LYS A 104 7.79 -1.92 -5.09
N ARG A 105 7.88 -2.24 -6.37
CA ARG A 105 6.71 -2.47 -7.22
C ARG A 105 6.07 -3.79 -6.83
N ILE A 106 4.75 -3.79 -6.69
CA ILE A 106 3.94 -4.99 -6.48
C ILE A 106 2.78 -5.00 -7.48
N GLU A 107 2.42 -6.18 -7.92
CA GLU A 107 1.22 -6.42 -8.70
C GLU A 107 -0.03 -6.36 -7.82
N ARG A 108 -1.18 -6.17 -8.50
CA ARG A 108 -2.46 -6.17 -7.79
C ARG A 108 -2.76 -7.53 -7.15
N SER A 109 -2.40 -8.61 -7.81
CA SER A 109 -2.53 -10.00 -7.33
C SER A 109 -1.87 -10.18 -5.97
N GLU A 110 -0.68 -9.60 -5.78
CA GLU A 110 0.14 -9.70 -4.57
C GLU A 110 -0.41 -8.92 -3.37
N ILE A 111 -1.31 -7.95 -3.58
CA ILE A 111 -1.95 -7.22 -2.49
C ILE A 111 -2.94 -8.15 -1.77
N PRO A 112 -2.87 -8.32 -0.44
CA PRO A 112 -3.78 -9.21 0.27
C PRO A 112 -5.26 -8.80 0.19
N ASN A 113 -6.14 -9.80 0.17
CA ASN A 113 -7.57 -9.60 -0.02
C ASN A 113 -8.17 -8.67 1.02
N TYR A 114 -7.74 -8.69 2.28
CA TYR A 114 -8.28 -7.77 3.29
C TYR A 114 -7.94 -6.28 3.06
N VAL A 115 -6.85 -5.99 2.35
CA VAL A 115 -6.51 -4.61 1.91
C VAL A 115 -7.32 -4.22 0.67
N LYS A 116 -7.67 -5.22 -0.15
CA LYS A 116 -8.58 -5.08 -1.30
C LYS A 116 -10.06 -5.00 -0.87
N SER A 117 -10.45 -5.68 0.22
CA SER A 117 -11.84 -5.98 0.62
C SER A 117 -12.33 -5.16 1.79
N ARG A 118 -11.45 -4.57 2.61
CA ARG A 118 -11.84 -3.40 3.38
C ARG A 118 -12.31 -2.36 2.37
N ARG A 119 -13.37 -1.64 2.70
CA ARG A 119 -13.70 -0.34 2.12
C ARG A 119 -12.59 0.66 2.46
N THR A 120 -11.35 0.33 2.11
CA THR A 120 -10.19 1.20 2.12
C THR A 120 -10.52 2.24 1.07
N ARG A 121 -11.30 3.25 1.47
CA ARG A 121 -11.29 4.53 0.77
C ARG A 121 -9.83 4.89 0.78
N TYR A 122 -9.14 4.72 -0.34
CA TYR A 122 -7.79 5.21 -0.46
C TYR A 122 -7.95 6.72 -0.51
N PRO A 123 -7.73 7.46 0.60
CA PRO A 123 -7.89 8.89 0.53
C PRO A 123 -6.93 9.40 -0.54
N ARG A 124 -7.43 10.32 -1.37
CA ARG A 124 -6.56 10.95 -2.36
C ARG A 124 -5.50 11.73 -1.61
N LYS A 125 -4.25 11.40 -1.86
CA LYS A 125 -3.12 12.08 -1.26
C LYS A 125 -2.63 13.16 -2.22
N VAL A 126 -2.68 14.39 -1.74
CA VAL A 126 -2.14 15.56 -2.41
C VAL A 126 -0.86 15.94 -1.69
N VAL A 127 0.25 16.05 -2.42
CA VAL A 127 1.53 16.44 -1.84
C VAL A 127 1.60 17.95 -1.64
N ARG A 128 2.34 18.37 -0.61
CA ARG A 128 2.66 19.78 -0.35
C ARG A 128 4.13 20.00 -0.66
N ASP A 129 4.37 20.91 -1.59
CA ASP A 129 5.69 21.30 -2.07
C ASP A 129 6.51 21.95 -0.95
#